data_AF-A0A8B5XK52-F1
#
_entry.id   AF-A0A8B5XK52-F1
#
_cell.length_a   1.000
_cell.length_b   1.000
_cell.length_c   1.000
_cell.angle_alpha   90.00
_cell.angle_beta   90.00
_cell.angle_gamma   90.00
#
_symmetry.space_group_name_H-M   'P 1'
#
loop_
_entity.id
_entity.type
_entity.pdbx_description
1 polymer ?
#
loop_
_entity_poly.entity_id
_entity_poly.type
_entity_poly.pdbx_seq_one_letter_code
_entity_poly.pdbx_strand_id
1 'polypeptide(L)'
;GQLQGDFKEPLTADAFLAKVQEETFISQLVAKYPTLLESLPTKESGVRYRLEGYLFPATYAIKESTTIERLIDEMVAAMDKNLSAHYTAIKEKNLTGNELLTIASLVEKEGLKTDDRKLIAGVFYNRLKLRMPLQSNIAILYAEGKLGQNISLADDAAIDTTINSPYNVYTKLGLMPGP
;
A
#
# COMPACT_ATOMS: atom_id res chain seq x y z
N GLY A 1 -3.64 -13.94 -14.81
CA GLY A 1 -3.20 -14.55 -16.08
C GLY A 1 -1.69 -14.58 -16.10
N GLN A 2 -1.08 -15.64 -16.62
CA GLN A 2 0.37 -15.72 -16.76
C GLN A 2 0.78 -15.07 -18.10
N LEU A 3 1.90 -14.34 -18.11
CA LEU A 3 2.50 -13.89 -19.37
C LEU A 3 3.07 -15.12 -20.09
N GLN A 4 2.66 -15.33 -21.35
CA GLN A 4 3.16 -16.41 -22.20
C GLN A 4 4.30 -15.88 -23.08
N GLY A 5 5.46 -16.53 -23.04
CA GLY A 5 6.65 -16.16 -23.82
C GLY A 5 7.92 -16.86 -23.30
N ASP A 6 8.99 -16.85 -24.11
CA ASP A 6 10.30 -17.40 -23.75
C ASP A 6 11.06 -16.43 -22.82
N PHE A 7 10.58 -16.32 -21.58
CA PHE A 7 11.23 -15.51 -20.56
C PHE A 7 12.38 -16.27 -19.90
N LYS A 8 13.39 -15.51 -19.45
CA LYS A 8 14.50 -16.06 -18.66
C LYS A 8 14.02 -16.77 -17.39
N GLU A 9 12.88 -16.35 -16.83
CA GLU A 9 12.19 -17.00 -15.72
C GLU A 9 10.67 -16.83 -15.83
N PRO A 10 9.86 -17.71 -15.19
CA PRO A 10 8.41 -17.59 -15.23
C PRO A 10 7.92 -16.29 -14.56
N LEU A 11 7.33 -15.37 -15.34
CA LEU A 11 6.69 -14.15 -14.83
C LEU A 11 5.26 -14.45 -14.37
N THR A 12 5.13 -15.14 -13.23
CA THR A 12 3.84 -15.52 -12.62
C THR A 12 3.51 -14.68 -11.39
N ALA A 13 2.22 -14.63 -11.03
CA ALA A 13 1.78 -13.95 -9.82
C ALA A 13 2.40 -14.55 -8.55
N ASP A 14 2.52 -15.88 -8.48
CA ASP A 14 3.09 -16.57 -7.32
C ASP A 14 4.58 -16.26 -7.16
N ALA A 15 5.34 -16.28 -8.27
CA ALA A 15 6.75 -15.94 -8.24
C ALA A 15 6.97 -14.46 -7.91
N PHE A 16 6.09 -13.57 -8.37
CA PHE A 16 6.10 -12.16 -8.00
C PHE A 16 5.85 -11.98 -6.50
N LEU A 17 4.79 -12.61 -5.97
CA LEU A 17 4.43 -12.57 -4.55
C LEU A 17 5.53 -13.18 -3.67
N ALA A 18 6.20 -14.23 -4.12
CA ALA A 18 7.33 -14.80 -3.40
C ALA A 18 8.50 -13.81 -3.36
N LYS A 19 8.85 -13.18 -4.48
CA LYS A 19 9.99 -12.25 -4.56
C LYS A 19 9.77 -10.97 -3.75
N VAL A 20 8.59 -10.35 -3.81
CA VAL A 20 8.29 -9.13 -3.03
C VAL A 20 8.28 -9.34 -1.50
N GLN A 21 8.26 -10.60 -1.04
CA GLN A 21 8.30 -10.96 0.39
C GLN A 21 9.68 -11.50 0.83
N GLU A 22 10.64 -11.60 -0.09
CA GLU A 22 11.97 -12.12 0.20
C GLU A 22 12.80 -11.09 0.98
N GLU A 23 13.20 -11.42 2.22
CA GLU A 23 13.87 -10.46 3.12
C GLU A 23 15.21 -9.93 2.59
N THR A 24 15.99 -10.79 1.93
CA THR A 24 17.26 -10.41 1.32
C THR A 24 17.04 -9.40 0.20
N PHE A 25 16.02 -9.62 -0.63
CA PHE A 25 15.65 -8.67 -1.69
C PHE A 25 15.07 -7.36 -1.13
N ILE A 26 14.18 -7.42 -0.13
CA ILE A 26 13.67 -6.21 0.54
C ILE A 26 14.83 -5.40 1.12
N SER A 27 15.82 -6.05 1.74
CA SER A 27 17.00 -5.38 2.30
C SER A 27 17.82 -4.67 1.20
N GLN A 28 17.95 -5.28 0.02
CA GLN A 28 18.60 -4.66 -1.14
C GLN A 28 17.81 -3.43 -1.62
N LEU A 29 16.49 -3.51 -1.70
CA LEU A 29 15.63 -2.37 -2.05
C LEU A 29 15.75 -1.24 -1.02
N VAL A 30 15.73 -1.54 0.28
CA VAL A 30 15.92 -0.54 1.35
C VAL A 30 17.27 0.16 1.22
N ALA A 31 18.34 -0.58 0.93
CA ALA A 31 19.66 0.01 0.71
C ALA A 31 19.70 0.90 -0.56
N LYS A 32 18.95 0.53 -1.61
CA LYS A 32 18.91 1.24 -2.89
C LYS A 32 18.00 2.47 -2.88
N TYR A 33 16.89 2.42 -2.14
CA TYR A 33 15.86 3.47 -2.05
C TYR A 33 15.64 3.93 -0.59
N PRO A 34 16.70 4.41 0.10
CA PRO A 34 16.64 4.66 1.55
C PRO A 34 15.64 5.75 1.93
N THR A 35 15.40 6.76 1.09
CA THR A 35 14.43 7.82 1.37
C THR A 35 12.99 7.32 1.29
N LEU A 36 12.65 6.56 0.24
CA LEU A 36 11.31 5.99 0.07
C LEU A 36 10.99 4.98 1.17
N LEU A 37 11.95 4.09 1.46
CA LEU A 37 11.74 2.92 2.31
C LEU A 37 12.23 3.13 3.75
N GLU A 38 12.58 4.37 4.13
CA GLU A 38 13.03 4.76 5.48
C GLU A 38 12.06 4.27 6.57
N SER A 39 10.77 4.31 6.27
CA SER A 39 9.67 3.99 7.18
C SER A 39 8.94 2.70 6.82
N LEU A 40 9.54 1.85 5.98
CA LEU A 40 8.95 0.58 5.56
C LEU A 40 8.54 -0.25 6.79
N PRO A 41 7.28 -0.70 6.90
CA PRO A 41 6.84 -1.44 8.09
C PRO A 41 7.64 -2.73 8.28
N THR A 42 7.91 -3.06 9.54
CA THR A 42 8.55 -4.34 9.91
C THR A 42 7.52 -5.47 9.93
N LYS A 43 7.95 -6.72 10.01
CA LYS A 43 7.01 -7.86 10.11
C LYS A 43 6.18 -7.83 11.39
N GLU A 44 6.78 -7.32 12.45
CA GLU A 44 6.20 -7.27 13.80
C GLU A 44 5.07 -6.25 13.91
N SER A 45 4.96 -5.31 12.96
CA SER A 45 3.87 -4.34 12.91
C SER A 45 2.50 -4.97 12.61
N GLY A 46 2.49 -6.21 12.11
CA GLY A 46 1.29 -6.88 11.61
C GLY A 46 0.90 -6.49 10.19
N VAL A 47 1.79 -5.83 9.44
CA VAL A 47 1.61 -5.59 7.99
C VAL A 47 1.51 -6.91 7.24
N ARG A 48 0.59 -7.01 6.28
CA ARG A 48 0.41 -8.23 5.46
C ARG A 48 1.55 -8.39 4.46
N TYR A 49 1.86 -7.34 3.72
CA TYR A 49 2.96 -7.30 2.75
C TYR A 49 3.73 -6.00 2.90
N ARG A 50 5.04 -6.09 3.18
CA ARG A 50 5.85 -4.90 3.52
C ARG A 50 5.93 -3.89 2.37
N LEU A 51 6.00 -4.36 1.13
CA LEU A 51 6.10 -3.52 -0.08
C LEU A 51 4.72 -3.12 -0.65
N GLU A 52 3.61 -3.43 0.01
CA GLU A 52 2.29 -3.01 -0.47
C GLU A 52 2.13 -1.49 -0.42
N GLY A 53 1.59 -0.91 -1.50
CA GLY A 53 1.55 0.54 -1.68
C GLY A 53 2.86 1.20 -2.11
N TYR A 54 4.00 0.48 -2.11
CA TYR A 54 5.30 0.99 -2.55
C TYR A 54 5.64 0.68 -4.02
N LEU A 55 4.81 -0.12 -4.69
CA LEU A 55 4.97 -0.48 -6.09
C LEU A 55 4.10 0.43 -6.95
N PHE A 56 4.71 1.32 -7.74
CA PHE A 56 3.94 2.34 -8.45
C PHE A 56 3.05 1.73 -9.55
N PRO A 57 1.76 2.10 -9.63
CA PRO A 57 0.85 1.58 -10.65
C PRO A 57 1.08 2.29 -11.98
N ALA A 58 1.79 1.64 -12.89
CA ALA A 58 2.04 2.12 -14.24
C ALA A 58 2.12 0.96 -15.25
N THR A 59 2.28 1.30 -16.52
CA THR A 59 2.59 0.33 -17.57
C THR A 59 4.09 0.11 -17.63
N TYR A 60 4.51 -1.14 -17.49
CA TYR A 60 5.92 -1.55 -17.56
C TYR A 60 6.18 -2.38 -18.81
N ALA A 61 7.32 -2.13 -19.46
CA ALA A 61 7.70 -2.86 -20.68
C ALA A 61 8.36 -4.20 -20.31
N ILE A 62 7.71 -5.30 -20.68
CA ILE A 62 8.24 -6.66 -20.45
C ILE A 62 8.92 -7.17 -21.72
N LYS A 63 10.15 -7.66 -21.58
CA LYS A 63 10.95 -8.31 -22.62
C LYS A 63 11.33 -9.71 -22.14
N GLU A 64 11.81 -10.58 -23.04
CA GLU A 64 12.29 -11.93 -22.70
C GLU A 64 13.35 -11.94 -21.58
N SER A 65 14.19 -10.90 -21.52
CA SER A 65 15.20 -10.71 -20.48
C SER A 65 14.70 -10.06 -19.19
N THR A 66 13.40 -9.73 -19.08
CA THR A 66 12.82 -9.21 -17.83
C THR A 66 12.76 -10.30 -16.79
N THR A 67 13.32 -10.01 -15.62
CA THR A 67 13.15 -10.79 -14.39
C THR A 67 12.12 -10.11 -13.49
N ILE A 68 11.52 -10.87 -12.59
CA ILE A 68 10.63 -10.40 -11.53
C ILE A 68 11.36 -9.38 -10.66
N GLU A 69 12.62 -9.64 -10.33
CA GLU A 69 13.45 -8.73 -9.55
C GLU A 69 13.56 -7.36 -10.23
N ARG A 70 13.90 -7.35 -11.53
CA ARG A 70 14.00 -6.11 -12.30
C ARG A 70 12.66 -5.40 -12.41
N LEU A 71 11.56 -6.14 -12.59
CA LEU A 71 10.23 -5.57 -12.65
C LEU A 71 9.86 -4.87 -11.33
N ILE A 72 10.06 -5.53 -10.19
CA ILE A 72 9.78 -4.93 -8.87
C ILE A 72 10.66 -3.72 -8.63
N ASP A 73 11.96 -3.81 -8.96
CA ASP A 73 12.89 -2.68 -8.86
C ASP A 73 12.44 -1.48 -9.69
N GLU A 74 11.98 -1.69 -10.93
CA GLU A 74 11.40 -0.65 -11.78
C GLU A 74 10.15 -0.01 -11.16
N MET A 75 9.29 -0.81 -10.50
CA MET A 75 8.09 -0.31 -9.81
C MET A 75 8.43 0.53 -8.58
N VAL A 76 9.43 0.12 -7.79
CA VAL A 76 9.90 0.88 -6.62
C VAL A 76 10.62 2.15 -7.07
N ALA A 77 11.46 2.08 -8.11
CA ALA A 77 12.12 3.24 -8.70
C ALA A 77 11.10 4.27 -9.21
N ALA A 78 10.03 3.79 -9.85
CA ALA A 78 8.95 4.65 -10.30
C ALA A 78 8.24 5.32 -9.12
N MET A 79 7.99 4.61 -8.01
CA MET A 79 7.40 5.20 -6.81
C MET A 79 8.32 6.29 -6.23
N ASP A 80 9.60 6.00 -6.04
CA ASP A 80 10.59 6.93 -5.49
C ASP A 80 10.69 8.20 -6.35
N LYS A 81 10.75 8.02 -7.67
CA LYS A 81 10.77 9.13 -8.62
C LYS A 81 9.52 10.02 -8.50
N ASN A 82 8.33 9.44 -8.40
CA ASN A 82 7.08 10.19 -8.31
C ASN A 82 6.90 10.90 -6.96
N LEU A 83 7.46 10.36 -5.88
CA LEU A 83 7.44 10.98 -4.55
C LEU A 83 8.59 11.96 -4.30
N SER A 84 9.64 11.95 -5.13
CA SER A 84 10.86 12.73 -4.90
C SER A 84 10.62 14.23 -4.68
N ALA A 85 9.70 14.83 -5.45
CA ALA A 85 9.32 16.24 -5.29
C ALA A 85 8.54 16.55 -4.00
N HIS A 86 8.02 15.52 -3.33
CA HIS A 86 7.17 15.64 -2.15
C HIS A 86 7.90 15.30 -0.84
N TYR A 87 9.09 14.70 -0.86
CA TYR A 87 9.80 14.28 0.36
C TYR A 87 10.04 15.41 1.36
N THR A 88 10.39 16.61 0.90
CA THR A 88 10.55 17.77 1.78
C THR A 88 9.23 18.12 2.48
N ALA A 89 8.13 18.22 1.71
CA ALA A 89 6.81 18.55 2.25
C ALA A 89 6.27 17.47 3.21
N ILE A 90 6.60 16.20 2.96
CA ILE A 90 6.27 15.07 3.84
C ILE A 90 6.96 15.25 5.19
N LYS A 91 8.28 15.51 5.18
CA LYS A 91 9.08 15.74 6.39
C LYS A 91 8.64 16.98 7.16
N GLU A 92 8.34 18.08 6.47
CA GLU A 92 7.81 19.32 7.08
C GLU A 92 6.46 19.12 7.77
N LYS A 93 5.66 18.14 7.32
CA LYS A 93 4.39 17.77 7.95
C LYS A 93 4.55 16.75 9.08
N ASN A 94 5.78 16.36 9.42
CA ASN A 94 6.09 15.29 10.38
C ASN A 94 5.38 13.97 10.03
N LEU A 95 5.26 13.68 8.74
CA LEU A 95 4.73 12.40 8.25
C LEU A 95 5.89 11.53 7.79
N THR A 96 5.76 10.23 7.99
CA THR A 96 6.60 9.23 7.34
C THR A 96 6.04 8.83 5.98
N GLY A 97 6.87 8.21 5.14
CA GLY A 97 6.43 7.65 3.86
C GLY A 97 5.32 6.60 4.02
N ASN A 98 5.45 5.72 5.02
CA ASN A 98 4.42 4.72 5.33
C ASN A 98 3.10 5.35 5.73
N GLU A 99 3.11 6.37 6.60
CA GLU A 99 1.88 7.05 7.03
C GLU A 99 1.20 7.77 5.86
N LEU A 100 1.98 8.43 5.00
CA LEU A 100 1.44 9.07 3.79
C LEU A 100 0.76 8.03 2.88
N LEU A 101 1.48 6.95 2.56
CA LEU A 101 0.96 5.93 1.65
C LEU A 101 -0.24 5.20 2.24
N THR A 102 -0.28 5.01 3.57
CA THR A 102 -1.42 4.40 4.27
C THR A 102 -2.66 5.27 4.17
N ILE A 103 -2.53 6.59 4.33
CA ILE A 103 -3.66 7.51 4.14
C ILE A 103 -4.05 7.56 2.66
N ALA A 104 -3.07 7.59 1.75
CA ALA A 104 -3.32 7.62 0.32
C ALA A 104 -4.08 6.37 -0.17
N SER A 105 -3.78 5.17 0.35
CA SER A 105 -4.49 3.95 -0.04
C SER A 105 -5.96 3.95 0.38
N LEU A 106 -6.27 4.44 1.59
CA LEU A 106 -7.65 4.64 2.04
C LEU A 106 -8.37 5.68 1.18
N VAL A 107 -7.76 6.84 0.96
CA VAL A 107 -8.33 7.93 0.14
C VAL A 107 -8.60 7.48 -1.29
N GLU A 108 -7.68 6.72 -1.89
CA GLU A 108 -7.82 6.20 -3.26
C GLU A 108 -9.03 5.30 -3.42
N LYS A 109 -9.35 4.50 -2.39
CA LYS A 109 -10.49 3.56 -2.41
C LYS A 109 -11.82 4.20 -2.01
N GLU A 110 -11.81 5.20 -1.14
CA GLU A 110 -13.01 5.91 -0.67
C GLU A 110 -13.50 6.98 -1.68
N GLY A 111 -12.58 7.63 -2.39
CA GLY A 111 -12.91 8.77 -3.26
C GLY A 111 -12.85 8.44 -4.75
N LEU A 112 -13.93 8.75 -5.48
CA LEU A 112 -13.97 8.60 -6.94
C LEU A 112 -13.33 9.79 -7.69
N LYS A 113 -13.51 11.01 -7.17
CA LYS A 113 -13.03 12.25 -7.79
C LYS A 113 -11.95 12.91 -6.95
N THR A 114 -11.10 13.69 -7.61
CA THR A 114 -9.99 14.42 -6.95
C THR A 114 -10.45 15.32 -5.81
N ASP A 115 -11.58 16.02 -5.96
CA ASP A 115 -12.05 16.92 -4.90
C ASP A 115 -12.64 16.17 -3.71
N ASP A 116 -13.33 15.04 -3.95
CA ASP A 116 -13.76 14.14 -2.88
C ASP A 116 -12.56 13.60 -2.10
N ARG A 117 -11.50 13.19 -2.81
CA ARG A 117 -10.26 12.68 -2.21
C ARG A 117 -9.58 13.70 -1.30
N LYS A 118 -9.58 14.99 -1.68
CA LYS A 118 -9.04 16.07 -0.83
C LYS A 118 -9.84 16.21 0.47
N LEU A 119 -11.18 16.18 0.38
CA LEU A 119 -12.06 16.27 1.55
C LEU A 119 -11.89 15.05 2.46
N ILE A 120 -11.87 13.85 1.89
CA ILE A 120 -11.67 12.59 2.62
C ILE A 120 -10.31 12.58 3.33
N ALA A 121 -9.23 12.98 2.65
CA ALA A 121 -7.92 13.12 3.28
C ALA A 121 -7.96 14.09 4.47
N GLY A 122 -8.63 15.24 4.32
CA GLY A 122 -8.85 16.18 5.42
C GLY A 122 -9.58 15.57 6.61
N VAL A 123 -10.61 14.75 6.38
CA VAL A 123 -11.32 14.01 7.44
C VAL A 123 -10.38 13.06 8.18
N PHE A 124 -9.58 12.26 7.47
CA PHE A 124 -8.64 11.34 8.11
C PHE A 124 -7.58 12.08 8.93
N TYR A 125 -6.96 13.14 8.40
CA TYR A 125 -6.00 13.93 9.16
C TYR A 125 -6.63 14.59 10.40
N ASN A 126 -7.86 15.08 10.30
CA ASN A 126 -8.59 15.64 11.46
C ASN A 126 -8.85 14.58 12.53
N ARG A 127 -9.27 13.37 12.14
CA ARG A 127 -9.48 12.25 13.08
C ARG A 127 -8.17 11.85 13.77
N LEU A 128 -7.07 11.72 13.04
CA LEU A 128 -5.75 11.43 13.61
C LEU A 128 -5.33 12.49 14.63
N LYS A 129 -5.48 13.77 14.29
CA LYS A 129 -5.17 14.89 15.18
C LYS A 129 -5.99 14.86 16.47
N LEU A 130 -7.25 14.46 16.38
CA LEU A 130 -8.17 14.33 17.52
C LEU A 130 -8.09 12.96 18.22
N ARG A 131 -7.16 12.08 17.81
CA ARG A 131 -7.04 10.69 18.30
C ARG A 131 -8.35 9.91 18.20
N MET A 132 -9.10 10.14 17.13
CA MET A 132 -10.32 9.39 16.78
C MET A 132 -9.97 8.21 15.87
N PRO A 133 -10.71 7.09 15.95
CA PRO A 133 -10.58 5.99 14.99
C PRO A 133 -10.95 6.46 13.57
N LEU A 134 -10.29 5.91 12.55
CA LEU A 134 -10.52 6.30 11.15
C LEU A 134 -11.86 5.78 10.62
N GLN A 135 -12.28 4.59 11.08
CA GLN A 135 -13.57 3.97 10.75
C GLN A 135 -13.84 3.88 9.24
N SER A 136 -12.89 3.36 8.48
CA SER A 136 -13.05 3.08 7.05
C SER A 136 -13.37 1.61 6.83
N ASN A 137 -14.47 1.33 6.12
CA ASN A 137 -14.84 -0.04 5.71
C ASN A 137 -13.79 -0.67 4.80
N ILE A 138 -13.08 0.15 4.00
CA ILE A 138 -12.01 -0.32 3.11
C ILE A 138 -10.95 -1.11 3.87
N ALA A 139 -10.54 -0.64 5.05
CA ALA A 139 -9.55 -1.32 5.87
C ALA A 139 -10.05 -2.66 6.42
N ILE A 140 -11.35 -2.76 6.73
CA ILE A 140 -11.98 -4.00 7.20
C ILE A 140 -12.10 -5.00 6.03
N LEU A 141 -12.57 -4.55 4.87
CA LEU A 141 -12.63 -5.38 3.66
C LEU A 141 -11.25 -5.89 3.26
N TYR A 142 -10.21 -5.07 3.41
CA TYR A 142 -8.83 -5.49 3.19
C TYR A 142 -8.40 -6.56 4.21
N ALA A 143 -8.68 -6.36 5.50
CA ALA A 143 -8.38 -7.33 6.55
C ALA A 143 -9.04 -8.69 6.29
N GLU A 144 -10.28 -8.70 5.81
CA GLU A 144 -11.04 -9.91 5.46
C GLU A 144 -10.64 -10.54 4.11
N GLY A 145 -9.78 -9.89 3.31
CA GLY A 145 -9.45 -10.35 1.95
C GLY A 145 -10.60 -10.18 0.95
N LYS A 146 -11.57 -9.33 1.26
CA LYS A 146 -12.75 -9.03 0.43
C LYS A 146 -12.59 -7.76 -0.41
N LEU A 147 -11.53 -6.97 -0.19
CA LEU A 147 -11.28 -5.76 -0.97
C LEU A 147 -11.17 -6.06 -2.47
N GLY A 148 -11.92 -5.32 -3.29
CA GLY A 148 -11.96 -5.50 -4.75
C GLY A 148 -12.98 -6.52 -5.24
N GLN A 149 -13.68 -7.21 -4.34
CA GLN A 149 -14.86 -8.01 -4.69
C GLN A 149 -16.08 -7.12 -4.89
N ASN A 150 -17.08 -7.62 -5.63
CA ASN A 150 -18.39 -6.96 -5.74
C ASN A 150 -19.15 -7.15 -4.42
N ILE A 151 -19.06 -6.16 -3.53
CA ILE A 151 -19.79 -6.13 -2.25
C ILE A 151 -21.11 -5.40 -2.45
N SER A 152 -22.21 -5.98 -2.00
CA SER A 152 -23.51 -5.30 -2.05
C SER A 152 -23.57 -4.18 -1.01
N LEU A 153 -24.44 -3.20 -1.22
CA LEU A 153 -24.66 -2.14 -0.21
C LEU A 153 -25.13 -2.72 1.14
N ALA A 154 -25.86 -3.83 1.12
CA ALA A 154 -26.31 -4.50 2.33
C ALA A 154 -25.16 -5.17 3.08
N ASP A 155 -24.25 -5.82 2.36
CA ASP A 155 -23.06 -6.47 2.94
C ASP A 155 -22.08 -5.43 3.50
N ASP A 156 -21.87 -4.32 2.80
CA ASP A 156 -21.01 -3.22 3.27
C ASP A 156 -21.61 -2.55 4.53
N ALA A 157 -22.93 -2.35 4.57
CA ALA A 157 -23.61 -1.82 5.75
C ALA A 157 -23.60 -2.79 6.95
N ALA A 158 -23.53 -4.10 6.69
CA ALA A 158 -23.51 -5.14 7.70
C ALA A 158 -22.09 -5.61 8.08
N ILE A 159 -21.05 -4.89 7.64
CA ILE A 159 -19.66 -5.29 7.86
C ILE A 159 -19.34 -5.44 9.34
N ASP A 160 -18.62 -6.51 9.71
CA ASP A 160 -18.17 -6.72 11.09
C ASP A 160 -16.99 -5.80 11.40
N THR A 161 -17.27 -4.74 12.15
CA THR A 161 -16.27 -3.75 12.57
C THR A 161 -15.48 -4.19 13.82
N THR A 162 -15.75 -5.37 14.37
CA THR A 162 -15.14 -5.88 15.60
C THR A 162 -14.04 -6.92 15.38
N ILE A 163 -13.71 -7.23 14.12
CA ILE A 163 -12.69 -8.22 13.77
C ILE A 163 -11.34 -7.96 14.45
N ASN A 164 -10.68 -9.03 14.91
CA ASN A 164 -9.35 -8.93 15.48
C ASN A 164 -8.28 -8.90 14.37
N SER A 165 -7.98 -7.72 13.86
CA SER A 165 -6.97 -7.49 12.83
C SER A 165 -6.18 -6.22 13.12
N PRO A 166 -4.86 -6.18 12.85
CA PRO A 166 -4.07 -4.95 12.99
C PRO A 166 -4.55 -3.84 12.03
N TYR A 167 -5.24 -4.19 10.95
CA TYR A 167 -5.86 -3.24 10.01
C TYR A 167 -7.24 -2.74 10.47
N ASN A 168 -7.77 -3.19 11.62
CA ASN A 168 -9.06 -2.71 12.12
C ASN A 168 -8.95 -1.27 12.69
N VAL A 169 -9.27 -0.29 11.87
CA VAL A 169 -9.29 1.14 12.22
C VAL A 169 -10.62 1.63 12.83
N TYR A 170 -11.51 0.72 13.20
CA TYR A 170 -12.69 1.01 14.04
C TYR A 170 -12.35 0.91 15.53
N THR A 171 -11.60 -0.13 15.90
CA THR A 171 -11.26 -0.43 17.30
C THR A 171 -9.85 0.00 17.70
N LYS A 172 -8.92 0.12 16.73
CA LYS A 172 -7.55 0.61 16.96
C LYS A 172 -7.45 2.08 16.56
N LEU A 173 -6.81 2.87 17.42
CA LEU A 173 -6.51 4.28 17.15
C LEU A 173 -5.26 4.40 16.28
N GLY A 174 -5.19 5.48 15.49
CA GLY A 174 -4.08 5.74 14.59
C GLY A 174 -4.27 5.08 13.23
N LEU A 175 -3.14 4.91 12.52
CA LEU A 175 -3.10 4.31 11.20
C LEU A 175 -2.97 2.79 11.29
N MET A 176 -3.43 2.11 10.24
CA MET A 176 -3.15 0.69 10.02
C MET A 176 -1.65 0.47 9.71
N PRO A 177 -1.12 -0.76 9.81
CA PRO A 177 0.33 -1.02 9.75
C PRO A 177 1.02 -0.59 8.45
N GLY A 178 0.27 -0.52 7.35
CA GLY A 178 0.74 -0.10 6.04
C GLY A 178 -0.42 0.05 5.07
N PRO A 179 -0.15 0.43 3.82
CA PRO A 179 -1.16 0.72 2.79
C PRO A 179 -2.10 -0.43 2.45
#